data_AF-A0A814VKJ2-F1
#
_entry.id   AF-A0A814VKJ2-F1
#
_cell.length_a   1.000
_cell.length_b   1.000
_cell.length_c   1.000
_cell.angle_alpha   90.00
_cell.angle_beta   90.00
_cell.angle_gamma   90.00
#
_symmetry.space_group_name_H-M   'P 1'
#
loop_
_entity.id
_entity.type
_entity.pdbx_description
1 polymer ?
#
loop_
_entity_poly.entity_id
_entity_poly.type
_entity_poly.pdbx_seq_one_letter_code
_entity_poly.pdbx_strand_id
1 'polypeptide(L)'
;MASSSRSCAATKCEIASCAMCHCCQTDLCLDHLKEHRDRLNEKLVPLTNQINTVLDRLKQITPTSLPNLLMLDQWRDAAHQTIDRFCQHMRNELFQQAKNKPLEKLHATRNILDQLIQKQGATRENIDILIKDIEQIEQEFNNLQKISINLRPLVIDKHAIIQSKASNKLQHESKKKKLSVDPLEQQNELEALQNGIAFQIFVQVTNIF
;
A
#
# COMPACT_ATOMS: atom_id res chain seq x y z
N MET A 1 -21.53 -74.59 28.53
CA MET A 1 -21.29 -73.28 27.90
C MET A 1 -19.86 -72.88 28.20
N ALA A 2 -18.97 -72.95 27.21
CA ALA A 2 -17.55 -72.67 27.41
C ALA A 2 -17.33 -71.16 27.40
N SER A 3 -17.04 -70.59 28.56
CA SER A 3 -16.62 -69.19 28.66
C SER A 3 -15.18 -69.08 28.14
N SER A 4 -15.02 -68.71 26.87
CA SER A 4 -13.72 -68.35 26.31
C SER A 4 -13.22 -67.08 27.00
N SER A 5 -12.39 -67.23 28.02
CA SER A 5 -11.69 -66.11 28.65
C SER A 5 -10.78 -65.47 27.60
N ARG A 6 -11.06 -64.23 27.21
CA ARG A 6 -10.19 -63.46 26.31
C ARG A 6 -8.88 -63.16 27.02
N SER A 7 -7.75 -63.32 26.35
CA SER A 7 -6.44 -62.96 26.90
C SER A 7 -6.19 -61.45 26.80
N CYS A 8 -5.41 -60.89 27.73
CA CYS A 8 -4.94 -59.52 27.61
C CYS A 8 -4.12 -59.33 26.32
N ALA A 9 -4.38 -58.26 25.58
CA ALA A 9 -3.69 -57.91 24.35
C ALA A 9 -2.28 -57.32 24.57
N ALA A 10 -1.89 -57.05 25.83
CA ALA A 10 -0.55 -56.57 26.15
C ALA A 10 0.49 -57.68 25.91
N THR A 11 1.61 -57.33 25.26
CA THR A 11 2.68 -58.28 24.94
C THR A 11 3.22 -58.93 26.22
N LYS A 12 3.28 -60.27 26.23
CA LYS A 12 3.75 -61.10 27.35
C LYS A 12 2.85 -61.05 28.61
N CYS A 13 1.57 -60.69 28.48
CA CYS A 13 0.60 -60.78 29.57
C CYS A 13 -0.21 -62.08 29.47
N GLU A 14 -0.09 -62.93 30.49
CA GLU A 14 -0.83 -64.20 30.58
C GLU A 14 -2.16 -64.08 31.34
N ILE A 15 -2.47 -62.87 31.85
CA ILE A 15 -3.69 -62.59 32.62
C ILE A 15 -4.89 -62.47 31.66
N ALA A 16 -6.02 -63.04 32.06
CA ALA A 16 -7.27 -62.86 31.33
C ALA A 16 -7.66 -61.36 31.27
N SER A 17 -8.18 -60.94 30.12
CA SER A 17 -8.76 -59.61 29.98
C SER A 17 -9.97 -59.47 30.89
N CYS A 18 -10.05 -58.32 31.56
CA CYS A 18 -11.18 -57.96 32.41
C CYS A 18 -12.12 -56.95 31.74
N ALA A 19 -11.61 -56.16 30.80
CA ALA A 19 -12.39 -55.16 30.07
C ALA A 19 -11.74 -54.80 28.73
N MET A 20 -12.57 -54.35 27.78
CA MET A 20 -12.15 -53.82 26.49
C MET A 20 -12.06 -52.29 26.55
N CYS A 21 -10.95 -51.70 26.09
CA CYS A 21 -10.89 -50.27 25.86
C CYS A 21 -11.72 -49.92 24.61
N HIS A 22 -12.83 -49.21 24.76
CA HIS A 22 -13.67 -48.82 23.62
C HIS A 22 -12.97 -47.88 22.62
N CYS A 23 -12.01 -47.08 23.07
CA CYS A 23 -11.28 -46.15 22.21
C CYS A 23 -10.29 -46.87 21.28
N CYS A 24 -9.68 -47.96 21.76
CA CYS A 24 -8.63 -48.68 21.04
C CYS A 24 -9.08 -50.06 20.56
N GLN A 25 -10.28 -50.51 20.97
CA GLN A 25 -10.84 -51.84 20.71
C GLN A 25 -9.89 -52.98 21.15
N THR A 26 -9.18 -52.76 22.26
CA THR A 26 -8.20 -53.71 22.82
C THR A 26 -8.68 -54.28 24.15
N ASP A 27 -8.67 -55.61 24.23
CA ASP A 27 -8.99 -56.36 25.46
C ASP A 27 -7.79 -56.33 26.41
N LEU A 28 -7.94 -55.75 27.61
CA LEU A 28 -6.86 -55.55 28.58
C LEU A 28 -7.22 -56.15 29.95
N CYS A 29 -6.21 -56.58 30.73
CA CYS A 29 -6.39 -56.82 32.16
C CYS A 29 -6.43 -55.48 32.92
N LEU A 30 -6.81 -55.50 34.21
CA LEU A 30 -6.98 -54.27 35.00
C LEU A 30 -5.70 -53.42 35.07
N ASP A 31 -4.54 -54.05 35.27
CA ASP A 31 -3.26 -53.33 35.39
C ASP A 31 -2.87 -52.66 34.08
N HIS A 32 -2.95 -53.39 32.96
CA HIS A 32 -2.64 -52.84 31.64
C HIS A 32 -3.69 -51.82 31.17
N LEU A 33 -4.94 -51.92 31.62
CA LEU A 33 -5.95 -50.89 31.35
C LEU A 33 -5.64 -49.59 32.09
N LYS A 34 -5.16 -49.69 33.34
CA LYS A 34 -4.70 -48.54 34.12
C LYS A 34 -3.47 -47.90 33.47
N GLU A 35 -2.46 -48.69 33.13
CA GLU A 35 -1.28 -48.20 32.40
C GLU A 35 -1.66 -47.58 31.06
N HIS A 36 -2.58 -48.20 30.32
CA HIS A 36 -3.05 -47.67 29.05
C HIS A 36 -3.70 -46.30 29.21
N ARG A 37 -4.56 -46.13 30.22
CA ARG A 37 -5.18 -44.85 30.55
C ARG A 37 -4.14 -43.81 30.98
N ASP A 38 -3.18 -44.22 31.80
CA ASP A 38 -2.14 -43.31 32.31
C ASP A 38 -1.25 -42.84 31.15
N ARG A 39 -0.85 -43.73 30.22
CA ARG A 39 -0.14 -43.37 28.98
C ARG A 39 -0.95 -42.44 28.06
N LEU A 40 -2.27 -42.57 28.02
CA LEU A 40 -3.12 -41.64 27.28
C LEU A 40 -3.16 -40.26 27.94
N ASN A 41 -3.27 -40.22 29.27
CA ASN A 41 -3.25 -38.97 30.03
C ASN A 41 -1.90 -38.26 29.95
N GLU A 42 -0.79 -38.99 29.91
CA GLU A 42 0.55 -38.44 29.70
C GLU A 42 0.68 -37.67 28.37
N LYS A 43 -0.12 -38.02 27.35
CA LYS A 43 -0.14 -37.30 26.07
C LYS A 43 -0.89 -35.97 26.12
N LEU A 44 -1.71 -35.71 27.13
CA LEU A 44 -2.47 -34.46 27.23
C LEU A 44 -1.55 -33.25 27.50
N VAL A 45 -0.50 -33.44 28.30
CA VAL A 45 0.48 -32.40 28.62
C VAL A 45 1.24 -31.92 27.36
N PRO A 46 1.86 -32.78 26.54
CA PRO A 46 2.54 -32.34 25.33
C PRO A 46 1.58 -31.75 24.30
N LEU A 47 0.34 -32.24 24.19
CA LEU A 47 -0.69 -31.62 23.33
C LEU A 47 -1.04 -30.20 23.78
N THR A 48 -1.20 -30.00 25.09
CA THR A 48 -1.43 -28.66 25.67
C THR A 48 -0.27 -27.72 25.35
N ASN A 49 0.97 -28.21 25.49
CA ASN A 49 2.16 -27.43 25.14
C ASN A 49 2.21 -27.09 23.64
N GLN A 50 1.83 -28.01 22.76
CA GLN A 50 1.73 -27.75 21.32
C GLN A 50 0.69 -26.68 21.00
N ILE A 51 -0.51 -26.79 21.60
CA ILE A 51 -1.58 -25.79 21.44
C ILE A 51 -1.10 -24.41 21.89
N ASN A 52 -0.49 -24.34 23.08
CA ASN A 52 0.05 -23.08 23.61
C ASN A 52 1.15 -22.51 22.70
N THR A 53 2.05 -23.35 22.19
CA THR A 53 3.09 -22.93 21.24
C THR A 53 2.50 -22.34 19.96
N VAL A 54 1.46 -22.97 19.40
CA VAL A 54 0.76 -22.46 18.21
C VAL A 54 0.04 -21.16 18.53
N LEU A 55 -0.64 -21.07 19.67
CA LEU A 55 -1.30 -19.85 20.15
C LEU A 55 -0.31 -18.70 20.30
N ASP A 56 0.84 -18.94 20.91
CA ASP A 56 1.85 -17.90 21.11
C ASP A 56 2.46 -17.44 19.78
N ARG A 57 2.68 -18.35 18.83
CA ARG A 57 3.08 -17.99 17.46
C ARG A 57 2.02 -17.15 16.75
N LEU A 58 0.74 -17.48 16.91
CA LEU A 58 -0.36 -16.70 16.32
C LEU A 58 -0.45 -15.30 16.95
N LYS A 59 -0.28 -15.18 18.27
CA LYS A 59 -0.25 -13.88 18.97
C LYS A 59 0.92 -12.99 18.52
N GLN A 60 2.01 -13.58 18.06
CA GLN A 60 3.16 -12.84 17.51
C GLN A 60 2.93 -12.34 16.08
N ILE A 61 1.87 -12.77 15.40
CA ILE A 61 1.51 -12.22 14.09
C ILE A 61 0.85 -10.86 14.31
N THR A 62 1.60 -9.81 14.04
CA THR A 62 1.12 -8.43 14.02
C THR A 62 0.98 -7.97 12.56
N PRO A 63 0.19 -6.93 12.27
CA PRO A 63 0.13 -6.35 10.94
C PRO A 63 1.51 -5.95 10.40
N THR A 64 2.38 -5.48 11.30
CA THR A 64 3.76 -5.11 11.00
C THR A 64 4.70 -6.29 10.72
N SER A 65 4.34 -7.51 11.13
CA SER A 65 5.14 -8.71 10.85
C SER A 65 4.76 -9.40 9.55
N LEU A 66 3.72 -8.90 8.84
CA LEU A 66 3.30 -9.39 7.54
C LEU A 66 3.88 -8.49 6.42
N PRO A 67 4.84 -8.96 5.62
CA PRO A 67 5.47 -8.17 4.56
C PRO A 67 4.47 -7.55 3.58
N ASN A 68 3.39 -8.26 3.28
CA ASN A 68 2.34 -7.78 2.37
C ASN A 68 1.63 -6.53 2.90
N LEU A 69 1.42 -6.42 4.22
CA LEU A 69 0.77 -5.25 4.82
C LEU A 69 1.73 -4.05 4.85
N LEU A 70 3.01 -4.28 5.11
CA LEU A 70 4.03 -3.24 4.98
C LEU A 70 4.12 -2.70 3.54
N MET A 71 4.02 -3.58 2.54
CA MET A 71 3.98 -3.15 1.14
C MET A 71 2.73 -2.30 0.84
N LEU A 72 1.57 -2.64 1.41
CA LEU A 72 0.37 -1.81 1.26
C LEU A 72 0.56 -0.42 1.87
N ASP A 73 1.18 -0.32 3.04
CA ASP A 73 1.50 0.98 3.66
C ASP A 73 2.48 1.77 2.78
N GLN A 74 3.52 1.14 2.25
CA GLN A 74 4.46 1.78 1.32
C GLN A 74 3.75 2.28 0.05
N TRP A 75 2.85 1.49 -0.52
CA TRP A 75 2.08 1.89 -1.70
C TRP A 75 1.14 3.06 -1.40
N ARG A 76 0.50 3.05 -0.23
CA ARG A 76 -0.32 4.17 0.23
C ARG A 76 0.51 5.45 0.30
N ASP A 77 1.66 5.39 0.96
CA ASP A 77 2.50 6.56 1.18
C ASP A 77 3.06 7.09 -0.16
N ALA A 78 3.49 6.20 -1.06
CA ALA A 78 3.94 6.58 -2.40
C ALA A 78 2.82 7.20 -3.26
N ALA A 79 1.59 6.67 -3.15
CA ALA A 79 0.44 7.22 -3.85
C ALA A 79 0.11 8.63 -3.35
N HIS A 80 0.09 8.85 -2.02
CA HIS A 80 -0.11 10.17 -1.44
C HIS A 80 0.95 11.17 -1.93
N GLN A 81 2.24 10.82 -1.86
CA GLN A 81 3.31 11.69 -2.34
C GLN A 81 3.17 12.04 -3.84
N THR A 82 2.69 11.11 -4.65
CA THR A 82 2.47 11.34 -6.08
C THR A 82 1.29 12.28 -6.30
N ILE A 83 0.19 12.07 -5.58
CA ILE A 83 -1.00 12.94 -5.63
C ILE A 83 -0.64 14.35 -5.16
N ASP A 84 0.12 14.48 -4.08
CA ASP A 84 0.53 15.79 -3.55
C ASP A 84 1.39 16.56 -4.55
N ARG A 85 2.39 15.90 -5.16
CA ARG A 85 3.22 16.50 -6.21
C ARG A 85 2.38 16.94 -7.40
N PHE A 86 1.46 16.10 -7.86
CA PHE A 86 0.56 16.42 -8.96
C PHE A 86 -0.32 17.63 -8.63
N CYS A 87 -0.94 17.65 -7.45
CA CYS A 87 -1.79 18.75 -7.02
C CYS A 87 -1.00 20.06 -6.90
N GLN A 88 0.22 20.01 -6.36
CA GLN A 88 1.08 21.18 -6.25
C GLN A 88 1.49 21.70 -7.62
N HIS A 89 1.87 20.80 -8.54
CA HIS A 89 2.20 21.16 -9.91
C HIS A 89 1.01 21.81 -10.61
N MET A 90 -0.17 21.19 -10.57
CA MET A 90 -1.40 21.74 -11.16
C MET A 90 -1.77 23.11 -10.59
N ARG A 91 -1.69 23.28 -9.26
CA ARG A 91 -1.92 24.59 -8.63
C ARG A 91 -0.96 25.64 -9.16
N ASN A 92 0.32 25.30 -9.25
CA ASN A 92 1.34 26.22 -9.74
C ASN A 92 1.11 26.55 -11.21
N GLU A 93 0.89 25.57 -12.08
CA GLU A 93 0.64 25.83 -13.50
C GLU A 93 -0.59 26.69 -13.72
N LEU A 94 -1.73 26.33 -13.11
CA LEU A 94 -2.97 27.09 -13.25
C LEU A 94 -2.83 28.51 -12.69
N PHE A 95 -2.19 28.66 -11.53
CA PHE A 95 -1.98 29.98 -10.94
C PHE A 95 -1.01 30.84 -11.78
N GLN A 96 0.09 30.27 -12.27
CA GLN A 96 1.07 31.00 -13.07
C GLN A 96 0.50 31.38 -14.44
N GLN A 97 -0.15 30.46 -15.15
CA GLN A 97 -0.79 30.76 -16.43
C GLN A 97 -1.87 31.84 -16.28
N ALA A 98 -2.68 31.74 -15.24
CA ALA A 98 -3.72 32.72 -14.96
C ALA A 98 -3.14 34.11 -14.61
N LYS A 99 -2.05 34.17 -13.82
CA LYS A 99 -1.42 35.41 -13.36
C LYS A 99 -0.58 36.10 -14.43
N ASN A 100 0.15 35.36 -15.26
CA ASN A 100 1.17 35.92 -16.15
C ASN A 100 0.55 36.84 -17.20
N LYS A 101 -0.61 36.48 -17.76
CA LYS A 101 -1.24 37.27 -18.83
C LYS A 101 -1.69 38.67 -18.38
N PRO A 102 -2.43 38.86 -17.27
CA PRO A 102 -2.71 40.20 -16.75
C PRO A 102 -1.46 40.97 -16.35
N LEU A 103 -0.44 40.27 -15.81
CA LEU A 103 0.81 40.90 -15.38
C LEU A 103 1.60 41.46 -16.57
N GLU A 104 1.72 40.71 -17.66
CA GLU A 104 2.35 41.16 -18.91
C GLU A 104 1.64 42.38 -19.49
N LYS A 105 0.30 42.37 -19.52
CA LYS A 105 -0.49 43.53 -19.95
C LYS A 105 -0.23 44.75 -19.08
N LEU A 106 -0.22 44.58 -17.76
CA LEU A 106 0.05 45.67 -16.83
C LEU A 106 1.46 46.27 -17.05
N HIS A 107 2.47 45.44 -17.30
CA HIS A 107 3.80 45.91 -17.66
C HIS A 107 3.80 46.68 -18.98
N ALA A 108 3.06 46.21 -20.00
CA ALA A 108 2.93 46.92 -21.27
C ALA A 108 2.24 48.28 -21.10
N THR A 109 1.12 48.34 -20.37
CA THR A 109 0.39 49.58 -20.04
C THR A 109 1.29 50.56 -19.28
N ARG A 110 2.08 50.07 -18.31
CA ARG A 110 3.03 50.89 -17.57
C ARG A 110 4.13 51.46 -18.47
N ASN A 111 4.69 50.66 -19.37
CA ASN A 111 5.70 51.12 -20.31
C ASN A 111 5.16 52.22 -21.24
N ILE A 112 3.90 52.11 -21.69
CA ILE A 112 3.24 53.16 -22.49
C ILE A 112 3.10 54.45 -21.66
N LEU A 113 2.63 54.34 -20.42
CA LEU A 113 2.51 55.48 -19.51
C LEU A 113 3.86 56.20 -19.32
N ASP A 114 4.93 55.44 -19.05
CA ASP A 114 6.28 55.98 -18.85
C ASP A 114 6.78 56.73 -20.10
N GLN A 115 6.50 56.19 -21.31
CA GLN A 115 6.85 56.87 -22.57
C GLN A 115 6.07 58.17 -22.78
N LEU A 116 4.79 58.22 -22.40
CA LEU A 116 3.97 59.42 -22.51
C LEU A 116 4.43 60.52 -21.56
N ILE A 117 4.80 60.14 -20.33
CA ILE A 117 5.39 61.06 -19.34
C ILE A 117 6.70 61.64 -19.87
N GLN A 118 7.60 60.80 -20.38
CA GLN A 118 8.90 61.25 -20.90
C GLN A 118 8.77 62.20 -22.10
N LYS A 119 7.83 61.93 -23.02
CA LYS A 119 7.65 62.73 -24.24
C LYS A 119 6.85 64.02 -24.02
N GLN A 120 6.23 64.21 -22.85
CA GLN A 120 5.39 65.37 -22.50
C GLN A 120 4.37 65.76 -23.60
N GLY A 121 3.74 64.75 -24.20
CA GLY A 121 2.83 64.92 -25.35
C GLY A 121 1.62 63.98 -25.29
N ALA A 122 1.11 63.72 -24.09
CA ALA A 122 -0.06 62.87 -23.92
C ALA A 122 -1.32 63.54 -24.51
N THR A 123 -1.99 62.85 -25.44
CA THR A 123 -3.32 63.24 -25.91
C THR A 123 -4.38 62.68 -24.98
N ARG A 124 -5.59 63.23 -25.05
CA ARG A 124 -6.75 62.69 -24.33
C ARG A 124 -7.03 61.23 -24.72
N GLU A 125 -6.89 60.91 -26.00
CA GLU A 125 -7.06 59.55 -26.52
C GLU A 125 -6.07 58.56 -25.89
N ASN A 126 -4.81 58.96 -25.70
CA ASN A 126 -3.81 58.12 -25.01
C ASN A 126 -4.21 57.83 -23.56
N ILE A 127 -4.78 58.83 -22.87
CA ILE A 127 -5.26 58.66 -21.48
C ILE A 127 -6.48 57.73 -21.45
N ASP A 128 -7.44 57.91 -22.36
CA ASP A 128 -8.65 57.09 -22.43
C ASP A 128 -8.31 55.62 -22.73
N ILE A 129 -7.32 55.36 -23.60
CA ILE A 129 -6.80 54.00 -23.86
C ILE A 129 -6.20 53.38 -22.60
N LEU A 130 -5.34 54.11 -21.88
CA LEU A 130 -4.72 53.62 -20.65
C LEU A 130 -5.74 53.31 -19.56
N ILE A 131 -6.76 54.17 -19.39
CA ILE A 131 -7.86 53.92 -18.43
C ILE A 131 -8.57 52.63 -18.79
N LYS A 132 -8.95 52.46 -20.06
CA LYS A 132 -9.64 51.26 -20.53
C LYS A 132 -8.80 49.99 -20.35
N ASP A 133 -7.50 50.06 -20.60
CA ASP A 133 -6.58 48.93 -20.38
C ASP A 133 -6.50 48.55 -18.90
N ILE A 134 -6.42 49.54 -17.99
CA ILE A 134 -6.41 49.31 -16.54
C ILE A 134 -7.73 48.66 -16.10
N GLU A 135 -8.87 49.19 -16.52
CA GLU A 135 -10.19 48.62 -16.20
C GLU A 135 -10.32 47.17 -16.70
N GLN A 136 -9.82 46.89 -17.90
CA GLN A 136 -9.81 45.53 -18.44
C GLN A 136 -8.91 44.60 -17.63
N ILE A 137 -7.72 45.04 -17.23
CA ILE A 137 -6.80 44.26 -16.38
C ILE A 137 -7.45 43.96 -15.02
N GLU A 138 -8.13 44.94 -14.42
CA GLU A 138 -8.86 44.75 -13.16
C GLU A 138 -10.00 43.74 -13.30
N GLN A 139 -10.76 43.79 -14.40
CA GLN A 139 -11.79 42.80 -14.69
C GLN A 139 -11.19 41.39 -14.87
N GLU A 140 -10.10 41.27 -15.61
CA GLU A 140 -9.39 40.01 -15.79
C GLU A 140 -8.92 39.46 -14.44
N PHE A 141 -8.32 40.30 -13.58
CA PHE A 141 -7.89 39.92 -12.23
C PHE A 141 -9.07 39.46 -11.34
N ASN A 142 -10.19 40.19 -11.37
CA ASN A 142 -11.40 39.82 -10.62
C ASN A 142 -12.02 38.51 -11.11
N ASN A 143 -11.89 38.21 -12.40
CA ASN A 143 -12.34 36.94 -12.97
C ASN A 143 -11.45 35.77 -12.54
N LEU A 144 -10.14 35.99 -12.34
CA LEU A 144 -9.24 34.96 -11.81
C LEU A 144 -9.67 34.49 -10.42
N GLN A 145 -10.16 35.40 -9.58
CA GLN A 145 -10.65 35.07 -8.23
C GLN A 145 -11.90 34.17 -8.26
N LYS A 146 -12.59 34.10 -9.40
CA LYS A 146 -13.84 33.33 -9.58
C LYS A 146 -13.64 32.01 -10.31
N ILE A 147 -12.40 31.66 -10.69
CA ILE A 147 -12.13 30.40 -11.38
C ILE A 147 -12.51 29.23 -10.46
N SER A 148 -13.47 28.43 -10.91
CA SER A 148 -13.82 27.15 -10.29
C SER A 148 -13.28 26.02 -11.16
N ILE A 149 -12.55 25.10 -10.54
CA ILE A 149 -12.05 23.89 -11.22
C ILE A 149 -13.02 22.77 -10.85
N ASN A 150 -13.68 22.20 -11.85
CA ASN A 150 -14.52 21.03 -11.66
C ASN A 150 -13.63 19.78 -11.60
N LEU A 151 -13.29 19.35 -10.39
CA LEU A 151 -12.54 18.11 -10.18
C LEU A 151 -13.53 16.96 -9.98
N ARG A 152 -13.44 15.94 -10.83
CA ARG A 152 -14.14 14.67 -10.61
C ARG A 152 -13.36 13.84 -9.58
N PRO A 153 -14.05 13.19 -8.62
CA PRO A 153 -13.39 12.28 -7.68
C PRO A 153 -12.71 11.13 -8.42
N LEU A 154 -11.47 10.83 -8.04
CA LEU A 154 -10.80 9.59 -8.46
C LEU A 154 -11.47 8.41 -7.75
N VAL A 155 -12.03 7.47 -8.52
CA VAL A 155 -12.61 6.23 -8.00
C VAL A 155 -11.59 5.12 -8.18
N ILE A 156 -11.05 4.58 -7.09
CA ILE A 156 -10.11 3.46 -7.11
C ILE A 156 -10.88 2.16 -6.87
N ASP A 157 -10.97 1.32 -7.90
CA ASP A 157 -11.54 -0.03 -7.81
C ASP A 157 -10.45 -1.03 -7.37
N LYS A 158 -10.84 -2.04 -6.57
CA LYS A 158 -9.98 -3.17 -6.17
C LYS A 158 -9.38 -3.94 -7.36
N HIS A 159 -9.97 -3.82 -8.55
CA HIS A 159 -9.46 -4.44 -9.78
C HIS A 159 -8.50 -3.53 -10.58
N ALA A 160 -8.36 -2.25 -10.20
CA ALA A 160 -7.54 -1.27 -10.92
C ALA A 160 -6.04 -1.30 -10.54
N ILE A 161 -5.67 -2.00 -9.46
CA ILE A 161 -4.27 -2.16 -9.06
C ILE A 161 -3.67 -3.30 -9.89
N ILE A 162 -3.23 -2.99 -11.10
CA ILE A 162 -2.48 -3.91 -11.97
C ILE A 162 -1.02 -3.87 -11.52
N GLN A 163 -0.55 -4.97 -10.93
CA GLN A 163 0.87 -5.22 -10.66
C GLN A 163 1.64 -5.08 -11.98
N SER A 164 2.51 -4.06 -12.11
CA SER A 164 3.43 -4.01 -13.24
C SER A 164 4.34 -5.23 -13.13
N LYS A 165 4.26 -6.13 -14.12
CA LYS A 165 5.17 -7.27 -14.23
C LYS A 165 6.53 -6.78 -14.71
N ALA A 166 7.20 -5.96 -13.90
CA ALA A 166 8.63 -5.73 -14.04
C ALA A 166 9.33 -6.60 -12.99
N SER A 167 10.23 -7.47 -13.44
CA SER A 167 11.19 -8.24 -12.62
C SER A 167 10.78 -9.61 -12.08
N ASN A 168 10.14 -10.47 -12.90
CA ASN A 168 10.21 -11.94 -12.71
C ASN A 168 11.24 -12.58 -13.67
N LYS A 169 12.46 -12.02 -13.71
CA LYS A 169 13.62 -12.63 -14.39
C LYS A 169 14.90 -12.50 -13.55
N LEU A 170 14.86 -12.81 -12.25
CA LEU A 170 16.10 -12.95 -11.45
C LEU A 170 16.11 -14.13 -10.47
N GLN A 171 15.06 -14.97 -10.42
CA GLN A 171 15.00 -16.07 -9.46
C GLN A 171 15.58 -17.42 -9.93
N HIS A 172 16.14 -17.51 -11.15
CA HIS A 172 16.69 -18.79 -11.63
C HIS A 172 18.22 -18.94 -11.57
N GLU A 173 18.99 -17.91 -11.17
CA GLU A 173 20.46 -18.02 -11.06
C GLU A 173 21.04 -17.85 -9.65
N SER A 174 20.26 -17.46 -8.63
CA SER A 174 20.82 -17.19 -7.29
C SER A 174 20.94 -18.39 -6.36
N LYS A 175 20.64 -19.63 -6.80
CA LYS A 175 21.01 -20.85 -6.06
C LYS A 175 22.50 -21.19 -6.26
N LYS A 176 23.41 -20.24 -6.03
CA LYS A 176 24.86 -20.45 -5.77
C LYS A 176 25.59 -19.11 -5.61
N LYS A 177 25.31 -18.35 -4.55
CA LYS A 177 26.34 -17.56 -3.84
C LYS A 177 25.75 -16.99 -2.56
N LYS A 178 26.31 -17.42 -1.44
CA LYS A 178 26.17 -16.73 -0.15
C LYS A 178 27.07 -15.49 -0.17
N LEU A 179 26.60 -14.49 0.60
CA LEU A 179 27.35 -13.44 1.29
C LEU A 179 27.44 -12.05 0.63
N SER A 180 27.02 -11.07 1.44
CA SER A 180 26.97 -9.60 1.32
C SER A 180 26.13 -9.00 0.20
N VAL A 181 24.92 -8.54 0.55
CA VAL A 181 24.11 -7.63 -0.28
C VAL A 181 24.46 -6.20 0.13
N ASP A 182 24.86 -5.40 -0.85
CA ASP A 182 25.29 -4.01 -0.71
C ASP A 182 24.04 -3.08 -0.67
N PRO A 183 23.92 -2.15 0.31
CA PRO A 183 22.77 -1.24 0.44
C PRO A 183 22.45 -0.40 -0.81
N LEU A 184 23.41 -0.19 -1.71
CA LEU A 184 23.21 0.57 -2.95
C LEU A 184 22.29 -0.14 -3.95
N GLU A 185 22.22 -1.47 -3.92
CA GLU A 185 21.45 -2.26 -4.89
C GLU A 185 19.94 -2.24 -4.56
N GLN A 186 19.59 -2.14 -3.26
CA GLN A 186 18.20 -1.98 -2.81
C GLN A 186 17.61 -0.60 -3.12
N GLN A 187 18.46 0.44 -3.21
CA GLN A 187 18.03 1.80 -3.51
C GLN A 187 17.63 1.96 -4.99
N ASN A 188 18.37 1.32 -5.89
CA ASN A 188 18.09 1.35 -7.33
C ASN A 188 16.81 0.55 -7.70
N GLU A 189 16.51 -0.53 -6.99
CA GLU A 189 15.25 -1.28 -7.20
C GLU A 189 14.02 -0.50 -6.72
N LEU A 190 14.16 0.29 -5.66
CA LEU A 190 13.09 1.15 -5.13
C LEU A 190 12.76 2.30 -6.08
N GLU A 191 13.77 2.93 -6.69
CA GLU A 191 13.59 4.00 -7.68
C GLU A 191 12.91 3.48 -8.96
N ALA A 192 13.24 2.27 -9.41
CA ALA A 192 12.61 1.65 -10.58
C ALA A 192 11.10 1.36 -10.35
N LEU A 193 10.73 0.90 -9.15
CA LEU A 193 9.34 0.68 -8.74
C LEU A 193 8.55 1.99 -8.60
N GLN A 194 9.17 3.03 -8.02
CA GLN A 194 8.58 4.35 -7.90
C GLN A 194 8.32 5.00 -9.28
N ASN A 195 9.26 4.83 -10.21
CA ASN A 195 9.11 5.31 -11.59
C ASN A 195 8.03 4.55 -12.37
N GLY A 196 7.89 3.24 -12.16
CA GLY A 196 6.84 2.43 -12.79
C GLY A 196 5.43 2.78 -12.30
N ILE A 197 5.25 2.99 -11.00
CA ILE A 197 3.96 3.39 -10.41
C ILE A 197 3.59 4.82 -10.82
N ALA A 198 4.56 5.74 -10.85
CA ALA A 198 4.35 7.11 -11.31
C ALA A 198 3.91 7.16 -12.78
N PHE A 199 4.48 6.33 -13.65
CA PHE A 199 4.11 6.25 -15.07
C PHE A 199 2.67 5.76 -15.27
N GLN A 200 2.21 4.81 -14.45
CA GLN A 200 0.89 4.20 -14.58
C GLN A 200 -0.23 5.10 -14.05
N ILE A 201 0.03 5.87 -12.99
CA ILE A 201 -0.86 6.94 -12.52
C ILE A 201 -0.93 8.05 -13.59
N PHE A 202 0.19 8.41 -14.20
CA PHE A 202 0.24 9.41 -15.26
C PHE A 202 -0.60 9.01 -16.49
N VAL A 203 -0.52 7.75 -16.95
CA VAL A 203 -1.30 7.24 -18.11
C VAL A 203 -2.80 7.21 -17.85
N GLN A 204 -3.25 7.01 -16.60
CA GLN A 204 -4.68 7.07 -16.28
C GLN A 204 -5.19 8.49 -16.14
N VAL A 205 -4.36 9.43 -15.69
CA VAL A 205 -4.74 10.84 -15.55
C VAL A 205 -4.77 11.56 -16.91
N THR A 206 -3.89 11.20 -17.86
CA THR A 206 -3.87 11.80 -19.21
C THR A 206 -4.97 11.30 -20.14
N ASN A 207 -5.60 10.15 -19.86
CA ASN A 207 -6.77 9.66 -20.62
C ASN A 207 -8.11 10.28 -20.16
N ILE A 208 -8.09 11.18 -19.17
CA ILE A 208 -9.27 11.85 -18.61
C ILE A 208 -9.42 13.29 -19.15
N PHE A 209 -8.44 13.78 -19.92
CA PHE A 209 -8.49 15.05 -20.67
C PHE A 209 -8.50 14.79 -22.18
#